data_AF-A0A6B3I2M5-F1
#
_entry.id   AF-A0A6B3I2M5-F1
#
_cell.length_a   1.000
_cell.length_b   1.000
_cell.length_c   1.000
_cell.angle_alpha   90.00
_cell.angle_beta   90.00
_cell.angle_gamma   90.00
#
_symmetry.space_group_name_H-M   'P 1'
#
loop_
_entity.id
_entity.type
_entity.pdbx_description
1 polymer ?
#
loop_
_entity_poly.entity_id
_entity_poly.type
_entity_poly.pdbx_seq_one_letter_code
_entity_poly.pdbx_strand_id
1 'polypeptide(L)'
;AHQDVNAIDLTGAGAELAKELEIAAADNLKRVLRPLAAEADGSDASTDWSAAPGTHRLTAFLETKTVWHPTGALGASGSSY
;
A
#
# COMPACT_ATOMS: atom_id res chain seq x y z
N ALA A 1 -0.92 -7.03 -18.03
CA ALA A 1 -0.53 -6.12 -16.93
C ALA A 1 0.05 -4.82 -17.50
N HIS A 2 -0.41 -3.65 -17.06
CA HIS A 2 0.18 -2.37 -17.49
C HIS A 2 1.48 -2.12 -16.73
N GLN A 3 2.56 -1.84 -17.47
CA GLN A 3 3.92 -1.75 -16.89
C GLN A 3 4.12 -0.45 -16.09
N ASP A 4 3.45 0.63 -16.46
CA ASP A 4 3.56 1.94 -15.80
C ASP A 4 2.58 2.14 -14.62
N VAL A 5 2.07 1.04 -14.06
CA VAL A 5 1.21 1.06 -12.87
C VAL A 5 2.00 0.50 -11.68
N ASN A 6 2.11 1.31 -10.62
CA ASN A 6 2.92 0.99 -9.44
C ASN A 6 2.15 0.26 -8.32
N ALA A 7 0.80 0.35 -8.31
CA ALA A 7 -0.01 -0.35 -7.33
C ALA A 7 -1.48 -0.49 -7.76
N ILE A 8 -2.20 -1.47 -7.18
CA ILE A 8 -3.64 -1.69 -7.39
C ILE A 8 -4.36 -2.02 -6.08
N ASP A 9 -5.60 -1.53 -5.93
CA ASP A 9 -6.55 -1.92 -4.88
C ASP A 9 -7.54 -2.94 -5.47
N LEU A 10 -7.66 -4.11 -4.85
CA LEU A 10 -8.53 -5.19 -5.30
C LEU A 10 -9.89 -5.21 -4.60
N THR A 11 -10.24 -4.16 -3.85
CA THR A 11 -11.55 -4.04 -3.22
C THR A 11 -12.68 -4.25 -4.24
N GLY A 12 -13.60 -5.17 -3.94
CA GLY A 12 -14.73 -5.52 -4.81
C GLY A 12 -14.39 -6.51 -5.94
N ALA A 13 -13.13 -6.97 -6.03
CA ALA A 13 -12.79 -8.11 -6.87
C ALA A 13 -13.14 -9.42 -6.14
N GLY A 14 -13.94 -10.27 -6.79
CA GLY A 14 -14.19 -11.63 -6.29
C GLY A 14 -12.91 -12.46 -6.24
N ALA A 15 -12.90 -13.54 -5.45
CA ALA A 15 -11.69 -14.30 -5.11
C ALA A 15 -10.86 -14.78 -6.31
N GLU A 16 -11.50 -15.27 -7.38
CA GLU A 16 -10.77 -15.74 -8.57
C GLU A 16 -10.11 -14.59 -9.33
N LEU A 17 -10.85 -13.49 -9.55
CA LEU A 17 -10.30 -12.31 -10.21
C LEU A 17 -9.19 -11.67 -9.37
N ALA A 18 -9.35 -11.62 -8.04
CA ALA A 18 -8.31 -11.12 -7.14
C ALA A 18 -7.01 -11.93 -7.28
N LYS A 19 -7.11 -13.25 -7.33
CA LYS A 19 -5.97 -14.14 -7.56
C LYS A 19 -5.32 -13.92 -8.93
N GLU A 20 -6.11 -13.79 -10.00
CA GLU A 20 -5.59 -13.50 -11.34
C GLU A 20 -4.85 -12.15 -11.38
N LEU A 21 -5.39 -11.13 -10.71
CA LEU A 21 -4.79 -9.81 -10.63
C LEU A 21 -3.52 -9.80 -9.77
N GLU A 22 -3.46 -10.58 -8.69
CA GLU A 22 -2.23 -10.80 -7.91
C GLU A 22 -1.13 -11.45 -8.76
N ILE A 23 -1.46 -12.46 -9.57
CA ILE A 23 -0.52 -13.10 -10.50
C ILE A 23 -0.03 -12.09 -11.54
N ALA A 24 -0.93 -11.34 -12.17
CA ALA A 24 -0.58 -10.33 -13.16
C ALA A 24 0.19 -9.13 -12.56
N ALA A 25 0.03 -8.85 -11.27
CA ALA A 25 0.81 -7.84 -10.58
C ALA A 25 2.30 -8.21 -10.48
N ALA A 26 2.60 -9.52 -10.37
CA ALA A 26 3.97 -10.02 -10.27
C ALA A 26 4.84 -9.68 -11.49
N ASP A 27 4.24 -9.46 -12.67
CA ASP A 27 4.96 -9.10 -13.91
C ASP A 27 5.86 -7.85 -13.79
N ASN A 28 5.51 -6.89 -12.90
CA ASN A 28 6.35 -5.72 -12.62
C ASN A 28 6.53 -5.46 -11.11
N LEU A 29 6.18 -6.44 -10.27
CA LEU A 29 6.24 -6.34 -8.81
C LEU A 29 5.47 -5.14 -8.22
N LYS A 30 4.38 -4.69 -8.87
CA LYS A 30 3.53 -3.64 -8.33
C LYS A 30 2.89 -4.08 -7.01
N ARG A 31 2.64 -3.11 -6.13
CA ARG A 31 1.98 -3.36 -4.85
C ARG A 31 0.52 -3.73 -5.07
N VAL A 32 0.01 -4.63 -4.23
CA VAL A 32 -1.38 -5.07 -4.27
C VAL A 32 -1.98 -4.92 -2.88
N LEU A 33 -3.05 -4.14 -2.76
CA LEU A 33 -3.94 -4.21 -1.60
C LEU A 33 -4.97 -5.30 -1.87
N ARG A 34 -4.85 -6.41 -1.15
CA ARG A 34 -5.75 -7.56 -1.27
C ARG A 34 -7.18 -7.20 -0.83
N PRO A 35 -8.22 -7.82 -1.42
CA PRO A 35 -9.57 -7.66 -0.89
C PRO A 35 -9.61 -8.15 0.55
N LEU A 36 -10.45 -7.53 1.39
CA LEU A 36 -10.71 -8.09 2.72
C LEU A 36 -11.33 -9.47 2.55
N ALA A 37 -10.79 -10.46 3.25
CA ALA A 37 -11.08 -11.88 3.00
C ALA A 37 -12.58 -12.14 3.08
N ALA A 38 -13.19 -12.58 1.97
CA ALA A 38 -14.60 -12.96 1.92
C ALA A 38 -14.97 -13.90 3.09
N GLU A 39 -16.16 -13.71 3.64
CA GLU A 39 -16.70 -14.62 4.65
C GLU A 39 -16.84 -16.03 4.02
N ALA A 40 -16.87 -17.08 4.85
CA ALA A 40 -16.86 -18.47 4.39
C ALA A 40 -18.04 -18.84 3.46
N ASP A 41 -19.08 -17.99 3.38
CA ASP A 41 -20.25 -18.14 2.52
C ASP A 41 -20.09 -17.50 1.13
N GLY A 42 -18.93 -16.91 0.84
CA GLY A 42 -18.66 -16.25 -0.45
C GLY A 42 -19.24 -14.84 -0.57
N SER A 43 -19.80 -14.27 0.51
CA SER A 43 -20.08 -12.84 0.58
C SER A 43 -18.75 -12.07 0.74
N ASP A 44 -18.60 -10.97 0.00
CA ASP A 44 -17.52 -10.02 0.27
C ASP A 44 -17.55 -9.73 1.78
N ALA A 45 -16.44 -9.90 2.50
CA ALA A 45 -16.36 -9.44 3.88
C ALA A 45 -16.64 -7.95 3.83
N SER A 46 -17.87 -7.59 4.16
CA SER A 46 -18.37 -6.27 3.87
C SER A 46 -17.61 -5.35 4.80
N THR A 47 -16.59 -4.67 4.25
CA THR A 47 -15.98 -3.55 4.92
C THR A 47 -17.14 -2.64 5.32
N ASP A 48 -17.32 -2.38 6.61
CA ASP A 48 -18.30 -1.38 7.01
C ASP A 48 -17.77 -0.02 6.53
N TRP A 49 -18.28 0.41 5.38
CA TRP A 49 -17.94 1.67 4.75
C TRP A 49 -18.43 2.88 5.54
N SER A 50 -19.35 2.68 6.49
CA SER A 50 -19.83 3.71 7.41
C SER A 50 -18.96 3.83 8.67
N ALA A 51 -18.15 2.81 8.98
CA ALA A 51 -17.20 2.87 10.08
C ALA A 51 -16.05 3.84 9.79
N ALA A 52 -15.38 4.30 10.85
CA ALA A 52 -14.17 5.11 10.72
C ALA A 52 -13.09 4.31 9.95
N PRO A 53 -12.57 4.80 8.81
CA PRO A 53 -11.77 4.01 7.88
C PRO A 53 -10.32 3.77 8.33
N GLY A 54 -9.87 4.41 9.43
CA GLY A 54 -8.46 4.44 9.83
C GLY A 54 -7.55 5.01 8.74
N THR A 55 -6.25 4.71 8.80
CA THR A 55 -5.26 5.19 7.82
C THR A 55 -4.71 4.08 6.92
N HIS A 56 -5.13 2.83 7.10
CA HIS A 56 -4.51 1.68 6.43
C HIS A 56 -4.55 1.82 4.90
N ARG A 57 -5.72 2.08 4.31
CA ARG A 57 -5.87 2.28 2.86
C ARG A 57 -5.04 3.45 2.32
N LEU A 58 -4.87 4.53 3.09
CA LEU A 58 -4.01 5.65 2.69
C LEU A 58 -2.54 5.21 2.66
N THR A 59 -2.07 4.56 3.72
CA THR A 59 -0.67 4.11 3.85
C THR A 59 -0.30 2.97 2.89
N ALA A 60 -1.28 2.20 2.41
CA ALA A 60 -1.09 1.07 1.51
C ALA A 60 -0.48 1.44 0.15
N PHE A 61 -0.42 2.74 -0.20
CA PHE A 61 0.17 3.26 -1.43
C PHE A 61 1.24 4.34 -1.21
N LEU A 62 1.59 4.62 0.05
CA LEU A 62 2.73 5.49 0.35
C LEU A 62 4.02 4.68 0.40
N GLU A 63 5.13 5.30 0.01
CA GLU A 63 6.48 4.74 0.14
C GLU A 63 7.33 5.61 1.05
N THR A 64 8.12 4.98 1.90
CA THR A 64 9.06 5.71 2.75
C THR A 64 10.32 6.00 1.95
N LYS A 65 10.49 7.26 1.57
CA LYS A 65 11.76 7.74 1.04
C LYS A 65 12.61 8.33 2.16
N THR A 66 13.56 7.56 2.67
CA THR A 66 14.53 8.05 3.65
C THR A 66 15.66 8.79 2.93
N VAL A 67 15.82 10.09 3.23
CA VAL A 67 16.92 10.91 2.70
C VAL A 67 17.77 11.40 3.87
N TRP A 68 19.06 11.08 3.81
CA TRP A 68 20.04 11.50 4.82
C TRP A 68 20.69 12.81 4.38
N HIS A 69 20.48 13.86 5.14
CA HIS A 69 21.13 15.15 4.95
C HIS A 69 22.21 15.34 6.01
N PRO A 70 23.35 15.99 5.70
CA PRO A 70 24.26 16.44 6.73
C PRO A 70 23.50 17.28 7.76
N THR A 71 23.66 16.95 9.04
CA THR A 71 23.13 17.75 10.15
C THR A 71 24.31 18.29 10.95
N GLY A 72 24.30 19.59 11.24
CA GLY A 72 25.27 20.17 12.15
C GLY A 72 25.04 19.59 13.53
N ALA A 73 26.02 18.87 14.08
CA ALA A 73 25.94 18.44 15.46
C ALA A 73 25.83 19.68 16.36
N LEU A 74 24.74 19.79 17.12
CA LEU A 74 24.67 20.72 18.26
C LEU A 74 25.52 20.12 19.39
N GLY A 75 26.84 20.20 19.27
CA GLY A 75 27.75 19.61 20.25
C GLY A 75 29.20 20.04 20.03
N ALA A 76 29.61 21.04 20.82
CA ALA A 76 30.94 21.63 20.95
C ALA A 76 31.43 22.50 19.76
N SER A 77 31.24 23.82 19.93
CA SER A 77 31.98 24.93 19.30
C SER A 77 32.74 24.63 18.01
N GLY A 78 32.14 24.96 16.87
CA GLY A 78 32.84 25.08 15.60
C GLY A 78 31.92 25.75 14.60
N SER A 79 32.22 27.01 14.29
CA SER A 79 31.46 27.82 13.34
C SER A 79 31.27 27.10 12.01
N SER A 80 30.05 27.15 11.46
CA SER A 80 29.79 26.92 10.05
C SER A 80 29.06 28.12 9.45
N TYR A 81 29.66 29.30 9.65
CA TYR A 81 29.67 30.44 8.72
C TYR A 81 31.00 31.17 8.91
#